data_AF-A0A7J5ZRI6-F1
#
_entry.id   AF-A0A7J5ZRI6-F1
#
_cell.length_a   1.000
_cell.length_b   1.000
_cell.length_c   1.000
_cell.angle_alpha   90.00
_cell.angle_beta   90.00
_cell.angle_gamma   90.00
#
_symmetry.space_group_name_H-M   'P 1'
#
loop_
_entity.id
_entity.type
_entity.pdbx_description
1 polymer ?
#
loop_
_entity_poly.entity_id
_entity_poly.type
_entity_poly.pdbx_seq_one_letter_code
_entity_poly.pdbx_strand_id
1 'polypeptide(L)'
;MKSKGEVLYRIVSWDSHLLNGLLPKEPAGPLYNFDSPEGCIRRLHFPHCEIGKGKAKLTVAHVAGGKVDIIQPLTVTDTHVIVNIQHLSPFGLTLPRTGSPIRAQVLLFYKRMTEHGKSKLHIHLLPANVPVIEVQRQHKSYTYIDTTSSCDLKLEKKYKLLCNSTETDYTLQPEAAIFCRECSPNYHPTFEVQLSIEAAEVTLTLLDRKGKEVWTSPPVLLTDAGAASLQLEGVLTSWINTNQSSFRNLNQ
;
A
#
# COMPACT_ATOMS: atom_id res chain seq x y z
N MET A 1 -16.67 -5.52 35.40
CA MET A 1 -16.44 -6.75 34.60
C MET A 1 -16.25 -6.35 33.15
N LYS A 2 -15.15 -6.75 32.48
CA LYS A 2 -15.02 -6.63 31.02
C LYS A 2 -15.59 -7.93 30.43
N SER A 3 -16.84 -7.90 29.96
CA SER A 3 -17.35 -8.99 29.13
C SER A 3 -16.55 -9.01 27.82
N LYS A 4 -16.24 -10.21 27.32
CA LYS A 4 -15.81 -10.34 25.92
C LYS A 4 -17.03 -10.04 25.07
N GLY A 5 -16.88 -9.10 24.14
CA GLY A 5 -17.94 -8.77 23.21
C GLY A 5 -17.54 -8.98 21.76
N GLU A 6 -18.51 -9.40 20.96
CA GLU A 6 -18.33 -9.62 19.53
C GLU A 6 -18.57 -8.32 18.73
N VAL A 7 -17.66 -8.05 17.79
CA VAL A 7 -17.79 -6.98 16.80
C VAL A 7 -17.58 -7.60 15.43
N LEU A 8 -18.61 -7.50 14.60
CA LEU A 8 -18.56 -7.85 13.20
C LEU A 8 -18.28 -6.58 12.39
N TYR A 9 -17.45 -6.70 11.36
CA TYR A 9 -17.28 -5.62 10.40
C TYR A 9 -17.29 -6.18 8.99
N ARG A 10 -17.72 -5.33 8.06
CA ARG A 10 -17.60 -5.58 6.63
C ARG A 10 -17.10 -4.33 5.92
N ILE A 11 -16.31 -4.54 4.87
CA ILE A 11 -15.92 -3.47 3.96
C ILE A 11 -17.08 -3.25 2.99
N VAL A 12 -17.53 -2.00 2.87
CA VAL A 12 -18.57 -1.56 1.94
C VAL A 12 -17.99 -0.52 0.99
N SER A 13 -18.59 -0.37 -0.19
CA SER A 13 -18.13 0.60 -1.18
C SER A 13 -18.56 2.02 -0.81
N TRP A 14 -17.75 3.00 -1.18
CA TRP A 14 -18.18 4.40 -1.23
C TRP A 14 -19.15 4.56 -2.39
N ASP A 15 -20.40 4.92 -2.10
CA ASP A 15 -21.37 5.30 -3.13
C ASP A 15 -20.90 6.60 -3.81
N SER A 16 -20.89 6.61 -5.15
CA SER A 16 -20.48 7.76 -5.95
C SER A 16 -21.29 9.01 -5.64
N HIS A 17 -22.56 8.87 -5.25
CA HIS A 17 -23.40 9.98 -4.83
C HIS A 17 -22.95 10.59 -3.49
N LEU A 18 -22.39 9.78 -2.59
CA LEU A 18 -21.85 10.24 -1.30
C LEU A 18 -20.52 10.99 -1.46
N LEU A 19 -19.74 10.69 -2.49
CA LEU A 19 -18.45 11.34 -2.76
C LEU A 19 -18.59 12.84 -3.04
N ASN A 20 -19.72 13.29 -3.59
CA ASN A 20 -20.00 14.70 -3.77
C ASN A 20 -20.11 15.45 -2.43
N GLY A 21 -20.66 14.80 -1.40
CA GLY A 21 -20.75 15.34 -0.05
C GLY A 21 -19.40 15.45 0.68
N LEU A 22 -18.36 14.76 0.17
CA LEU A 22 -17.02 14.81 0.76
C LEU A 22 -16.19 16.01 0.31
N LEU A 23 -16.53 16.67 -0.81
CA LEU A 23 -15.70 17.75 -1.37
C LEU A 23 -15.49 18.89 -0.34
N PRO A 24 -14.25 19.39 -0.15
CA PRO A 24 -13.04 19.17 -0.96
C PRO A 24 -12.15 17.99 -0.49
N LYS A 25 -12.69 17.01 0.23
CA LYS A 25 -11.98 15.80 0.70
C LYS A 25 -12.18 14.62 -0.24
N GLU A 26 -11.40 13.58 -0.01
CA GLU A 26 -11.52 12.28 -0.65
C GLU A 26 -11.36 11.15 0.36
N PRO A 27 -11.88 9.94 0.06
CA PRO A 27 -11.61 8.75 0.83
C PRO A 27 -10.12 8.49 1.00
N ALA A 28 -9.71 8.16 2.22
CA ALA A 28 -8.35 7.76 2.59
C ALA A 28 -8.22 6.25 2.81
N GLY A 29 -9.20 5.45 2.36
CA GLY A 29 -9.28 4.01 2.59
C GLY A 29 -10.70 3.46 2.39
N PRO A 30 -10.93 2.19 2.75
CA PRO A 30 -12.25 1.57 2.66
C PRO A 30 -13.25 2.19 3.65
N LEU A 31 -14.55 1.99 3.36
CA LEU A 31 -15.64 2.30 4.27
C LEU A 31 -15.99 1.02 5.05
N TYR A 32 -15.96 1.10 6.38
CA TYR A 32 -16.22 -0.04 7.27
C TYR A 32 -17.59 0.09 7.89
N ASN A 33 -18.45 -0.92 7.70
CA ASN A 33 -19.71 -1.03 8.42
C ASN A 33 -19.57 -2.00 9.58
N PHE A 34 -19.85 -1.51 10.79
CA PHE A 34 -19.71 -2.24 12.03
C PHE A 34 -21.07 -2.70 12.54
N ASP A 35 -21.10 -3.90 13.10
CA ASP A 35 -22.25 -4.47 13.81
C ASP A 35 -21.78 -5.08 15.13
N SER A 36 -22.57 -4.95 16.18
CA SER A 36 -22.26 -5.53 17.48
C SER A 36 -23.56 -5.97 18.15
N PRO A 37 -23.80 -7.29 18.29
CA PRO A 37 -25.01 -7.84 18.93
C PRO A 37 -25.20 -7.34 20.36
N GLU A 38 -24.09 -7.04 21.05
CA GLU A 38 -24.06 -6.60 22.45
C GLU A 38 -24.12 -5.07 22.61
N GLY A 39 -24.04 -4.33 21.49
CA GLY A 39 -24.57 -2.98 21.38
C GLY A 39 -23.80 -1.83 22.05
N CYS A 40 -22.48 -1.91 22.27
CA CYS A 40 -21.74 -0.83 22.94
C CYS A 40 -20.34 -0.54 22.40
N ILE A 41 -20.17 -0.36 21.08
CA ILE A 41 -18.92 0.24 20.56
C ILE A 41 -19.02 1.76 20.70
N ARG A 42 -18.10 2.35 21.47
CA ARG A 42 -18.02 3.81 21.68
C ARG A 42 -16.81 4.46 21.04
N ARG A 43 -15.82 3.67 20.62
CA ARG A 43 -14.56 4.16 20.07
C ARG A 43 -14.07 3.25 18.96
N LEU A 44 -13.67 3.85 17.85
CA LEU A 44 -13.06 3.17 16.71
C LEU A 44 -11.63 3.65 16.51
N HIS A 45 -10.78 2.73 16.09
CA HIS A 45 -9.38 2.96 15.73
C HIS A 45 -9.20 2.54 14.28
N PHE A 46 -9.02 3.51 13.39
CA PHE A 46 -8.82 3.24 11.97
C PHE A 46 -7.34 3.28 11.64
N PRO A 47 -6.76 2.24 11.04
CA PRO A 47 -5.39 2.31 10.55
C PRO A 47 -5.29 3.35 9.42
N HIS A 48 -4.17 4.06 9.31
CA HIS A 48 -3.89 4.95 8.18
C HIS A 48 -2.48 4.79 7.62
N CYS A 49 -2.34 5.21 6.36
CA CYS A 49 -1.12 5.18 5.57
C CYS A 49 -0.41 6.55 5.46
N GLU A 50 -0.94 7.59 6.09
CA GLU A 50 -0.44 8.95 5.85
C GLU A 50 0.94 9.19 6.43
N ILE A 51 1.90 9.36 5.52
CA ILE A 51 3.24 9.85 5.84
C ILE A 51 3.62 10.96 4.85
N GLY A 52 3.21 12.18 5.17
CA GLY A 52 3.61 13.40 4.47
C GLY A 52 4.34 14.36 5.39
N LYS A 53 5.24 15.18 4.83
CA LYS A 53 5.96 16.25 5.57
C LYS A 53 5.04 17.37 6.10
N GLY A 54 3.76 17.36 5.70
CA GLY A 54 2.70 18.14 6.33
C GLY A 54 1.78 17.20 7.09
N LYS A 55 1.36 17.59 8.31
CA LYS A 55 0.32 16.90 9.09
C LYS A 55 -0.94 16.78 8.23
N ALA A 56 -1.07 15.68 7.51
CA ALA A 56 -2.23 15.45 6.70
C ALA A 56 -3.43 15.32 7.66
N LYS A 57 -4.44 16.18 7.42
CA LYS A 57 -5.55 16.40 8.34
C LYS A 57 -6.60 15.32 8.12
N LEU A 58 -6.30 14.09 8.54
CA LEU A 58 -7.27 13.01 8.50
C LEU A 58 -8.55 13.40 9.25
N THR A 59 -9.68 13.10 8.64
CA THR A 59 -10.99 13.20 9.25
C THR A 59 -11.76 11.90 9.06
N VAL A 60 -12.74 11.64 9.92
CA VAL A 60 -13.58 10.44 9.79
C VAL A 60 -14.88 10.85 9.10
N ALA A 61 -15.24 10.18 8.02
CA ALA A 61 -16.57 10.24 7.45
C ALA A 61 -17.48 9.26 8.15
N HIS A 62 -18.67 9.71 8.50
CA HIS A 62 -19.77 8.93 9.04
C HIS A 62 -20.90 8.94 8.02
N VAL A 63 -21.31 7.76 7.55
CA VAL A 63 -22.37 7.63 6.54
C VAL A 63 -23.64 7.15 7.21
N ALA A 64 -24.69 7.97 7.17
CA ALA A 64 -26.00 7.61 7.72
C ALA A 64 -27.12 8.25 6.89
N GLY A 65 -28.19 7.49 6.62
CA GLY A 65 -29.37 7.99 5.90
C GLY A 65 -29.08 8.61 4.53
N GLY A 66 -28.09 8.08 3.80
CA GLY A 66 -27.69 8.61 2.49
C GLY A 66 -26.91 9.93 2.53
N LYS A 67 -26.44 10.35 3.71
CA LYS A 67 -25.62 11.55 3.90
C LYS A 67 -24.26 11.19 4.49
N VAL A 68 -23.31 12.11 4.34
CA VAL A 68 -21.97 11.97 4.91
C VAL A 68 -21.70 13.14 5.86
N ASP A 69 -21.42 12.81 7.12
CA ASP A 69 -20.97 13.77 8.13
C ASP A 69 -19.46 13.64 8.36
N ILE A 70 -18.76 14.76 8.49
CA ILE A 70 -17.32 14.78 8.78
C ILE A 70 -17.11 14.97 10.28
N ILE A 71 -16.51 13.95 10.91
CA ILE A 71 -16.15 13.92 12.32
C ILE A 71 -14.66 14.21 12.46
N GLN A 72 -14.33 15.13 13.38
CA GLN A 72 -12.94 15.37 13.76
C GLN A 72 -12.43 14.23 14.64
N PRO A 73 -11.25 13.65 14.35
CA PRO A 73 -10.66 12.64 15.21
C PRO A 73 -10.41 13.19 16.61
N LEU A 74 -10.51 12.30 17.61
CA LEU A 74 -10.01 12.58 18.94
C LEU A 74 -8.47 12.66 18.92
N THR A 75 -7.83 11.76 18.18
CA THR A 75 -6.37 11.68 18.08
C THR A 75 -5.99 11.05 16.74
N VAL A 76 -4.94 11.58 16.10
CA VAL A 76 -4.25 10.94 14.98
C VAL A 76 -2.85 10.62 15.46
N THR A 77 -2.52 9.33 15.48
CA THR A 77 -1.20 8.81 15.86
C THR A 77 -0.37 8.57 14.59
N ASP A 78 0.79 7.92 14.72
CA ASP A 78 1.58 7.55 13.52
C ASP A 78 0.92 6.43 12.70
N THR A 79 0.00 5.67 13.29
CA THR A 79 -0.56 4.45 12.68
C THR A 79 -2.09 4.42 12.66
N HIS A 80 -2.75 5.14 13.58
CA HIS A 80 -4.19 5.08 13.77
C HIS A 80 -4.84 6.45 13.98
N VAL A 81 -6.05 6.58 13.44
CA VAL A 81 -7.02 7.63 13.74
C VAL A 81 -8.02 7.09 14.76
N ILE A 82 -8.17 7.80 15.88
CA ILE A 82 -9.04 7.43 16.98
C ILE A 82 -10.25 8.37 17.00
N VAL A 83 -11.45 7.82 17.05
CA VAL A 83 -12.72 8.59 17.06
C VAL A 83 -13.72 7.97 18.02
N ASN A 84 -14.51 8.80 18.70
CA ASN A 84 -15.65 8.35 19.48
C ASN A 84 -16.91 8.33 18.61
N ILE A 85 -17.72 7.29 18.75
CA ILE A 85 -18.97 7.11 17.99
C ILE A 85 -20.17 6.97 18.93
N GLN A 86 -21.33 7.38 18.45
CA GLN A 86 -22.60 7.28 19.17
C GLN A 86 -23.47 6.13 18.67
N HIS A 87 -23.36 5.81 17.38
CA HIS A 87 -24.15 4.80 16.70
C HIS A 87 -23.26 3.96 15.79
N LEU A 88 -23.66 2.72 15.54
CA LEU A 88 -23.03 1.85 14.55
C LEU A 88 -23.60 2.17 13.17
N SER A 89 -22.69 2.37 12.24
CA SER A 89 -22.97 2.77 10.86
C SER A 89 -21.67 2.64 10.05
N PRO A 90 -21.71 2.86 8.73
CA PRO A 90 -20.49 2.90 7.95
C PRO A 90 -19.62 4.13 8.30
N PHE A 91 -18.33 3.88 8.55
CA PHE A 91 -17.31 4.89 8.82
C PHE A 91 -16.06 4.67 7.97
N GLY A 92 -15.43 5.76 7.54
CA GLY A 92 -14.22 5.69 6.71
C GLY A 92 -13.32 6.89 6.94
N LEU A 93 -12.04 6.75 6.63
CA LEU A 93 -11.12 7.88 6.69
C LEU A 93 -11.22 8.75 5.45
N THR A 94 -10.99 10.04 5.64
CA THR A 94 -10.96 11.04 4.58
C THR A 94 -9.77 11.96 4.78
N LEU A 95 -9.22 12.47 3.69
CA LEU A 95 -8.17 13.47 3.70
C LEU A 95 -8.54 14.66 2.81
N PRO A 96 -7.97 15.84 3.03
CA PRO A 96 -8.03 16.91 2.04
C PRO A 96 -7.50 16.39 0.70
N ARG A 97 -8.21 16.67 -0.39
CA ARG A 97 -7.64 16.44 -1.72
C ARG A 97 -6.42 17.32 -1.88
N THR A 98 -5.23 16.74 -1.84
CA THR A 98 -3.98 17.48 -2.08
C THR A 98 -3.41 17.08 -3.43
N GLY A 99 -3.10 18.06 -4.28
CA GLY A 99 -2.31 17.82 -5.50
C GLY A 99 -0.82 17.58 -5.22
N SER A 100 -0.44 17.49 -3.95
CA SER A 100 0.91 17.25 -3.47
C SER A 100 1.32 15.79 -3.70
N PRO A 101 2.58 15.52 -4.07
CA PRO A 101 3.10 14.16 -4.07
C PRO A 101 3.05 13.53 -2.68
N ILE A 102 2.91 12.21 -2.64
CA ILE A 102 3.11 11.36 -1.46
C ILE A 102 4.39 10.55 -1.63
N ARG A 103 4.97 10.11 -0.51
CA ARG A 103 6.08 9.15 -0.55
C ARG A 103 5.58 7.81 -1.10
N ALA A 104 6.26 7.34 -2.11
CA ALA A 104 6.01 6.10 -2.80
C ALA A 104 7.30 5.26 -2.87
N GLN A 105 7.15 4.05 -3.38
CA GLN A 105 8.25 3.12 -3.61
C GLN A 105 8.03 2.36 -4.92
N VAL A 106 9.14 2.05 -5.60
CA VAL A 106 9.19 1.21 -6.79
C VAL A 106 9.85 -0.12 -6.42
N LEU A 107 9.08 -1.21 -6.41
CA LEU A 107 9.58 -2.54 -6.08
C LEU A 107 9.75 -3.38 -7.34
N LEU A 108 10.86 -4.10 -7.42
CA LEU A 108 11.24 -4.92 -8.57
C LEU A 108 11.24 -6.41 -8.20
N PHE A 109 10.56 -7.21 -9.00
CA PHE A 109 10.47 -8.66 -8.82
C PHE A 109 10.82 -9.35 -10.14
N TYR A 110 11.88 -10.14 -10.15
CA TYR A 110 12.40 -10.80 -11.34
C TYR A 110 12.10 -12.30 -11.34
N LYS A 111 11.77 -12.84 -12.50
CA LYS A 111 11.63 -14.27 -12.72
C LYS A 111 12.19 -14.67 -14.07
N ARG A 112 13.12 -15.61 -14.06
CA ARG A 112 13.60 -16.26 -15.27
C ARG A 112 12.61 -17.34 -15.74
N MET A 113 12.38 -17.41 -17.04
CA MET A 113 11.49 -18.38 -17.69
C MET A 113 12.30 -19.15 -18.75
N THR A 114 13.12 -20.09 -18.28
CA THR A 114 14.07 -20.87 -19.10
C THR A 114 13.39 -21.60 -20.27
N GLU A 115 12.22 -22.19 -20.03
CA GLU A 115 11.43 -22.91 -21.05
C GLU A 115 11.01 -22.04 -22.24
N HIS A 116 10.97 -20.72 -22.05
CA HIS A 116 10.56 -19.77 -23.08
C HIS A 116 11.70 -18.89 -23.57
N GLY A 117 12.94 -19.12 -23.11
CA GLY A 117 14.10 -18.28 -23.45
C GLY A 117 13.93 -16.81 -23.04
N LYS A 118 13.07 -16.54 -22.06
CA LYS A 118 12.68 -15.19 -21.66
C LYS A 118 12.80 -15.00 -20.16
N SER A 119 12.76 -13.74 -19.74
CA SER A 119 12.63 -13.36 -18.34
C SER A 119 11.53 -12.32 -18.19
N LYS A 120 10.99 -12.21 -16.98
CA LYS A 120 9.94 -11.25 -16.64
C LYS A 120 10.32 -10.44 -15.42
N LEU A 121 10.12 -9.14 -15.51
CA LEU A 121 10.28 -8.19 -14.43
C LEU A 121 8.92 -7.58 -14.10
N HIS A 122 8.49 -7.71 -12.86
CA HIS A 122 7.32 -7.07 -12.29
C HIS A 122 7.75 -5.81 -11.55
N ILE A 123 7.10 -4.69 -11.86
CA ILE A 123 7.36 -3.39 -11.26
C ILE A 123 6.10 -2.95 -10.54
N HIS A 124 6.19 -2.73 -9.23
CA HIS A 124 5.09 -2.22 -8.42
C HIS A 124 5.34 -0.76 -8.05
N LEU A 125 4.38 0.10 -8.36
CA LEU A 125 4.30 1.45 -7.80
C LEU A 125 3.36 1.42 -6.60
N LEU A 126 3.92 1.57 -5.40
CA LEU A 126 3.14 1.47 -4.16
C LEU A 126 3.40 2.67 -3.25
N PRO A 127 2.45 3.06 -2.39
CA PRO A 127 2.72 3.95 -1.28
C PRO A 127 3.86 3.41 -0.39
N ALA A 128 4.69 4.29 0.17
CA ALA A 128 5.87 3.91 0.95
C ALA A 128 5.56 3.18 2.28
N ASN A 129 4.31 3.22 2.74
CA ASN A 129 3.87 2.55 3.95
C ASN A 129 3.40 1.10 3.70
N VAL A 130 3.35 0.64 2.44
CA VAL A 130 3.07 -0.76 2.12
C VAL A 130 4.30 -1.59 2.53
N PRO A 131 4.19 -2.57 3.45
CA PRO A 131 5.33 -3.36 3.85
C PRO A 131 5.85 -4.23 2.70
N VAL A 132 7.13 -4.10 2.36
CA VAL A 132 7.77 -4.89 1.28
C VAL A 132 7.59 -6.39 1.50
N ILE A 133 7.63 -6.85 2.76
CA ILE A 133 7.44 -8.26 3.13
C ILE A 133 6.07 -8.83 2.72
N GLU A 134 5.00 -8.02 2.77
CA GLU A 134 3.66 -8.45 2.34
C GLU A 134 3.59 -8.61 0.82
N VAL A 135 4.27 -7.72 0.08
CA VAL A 135 4.37 -7.80 -1.39
C VAL A 135 5.18 -9.03 -1.80
N GLN A 136 6.31 -9.28 -1.14
CA GLN A 136 7.15 -10.47 -1.33
C GLN A 136 6.37 -11.77 -1.07
N ARG A 137 5.54 -11.80 -0.01
CA ARG A 137 4.73 -12.98 0.32
C ARG A 137 3.73 -13.36 -0.78
N GLN A 138 3.30 -12.41 -1.60
CA GLN A 138 2.42 -12.66 -2.76
C GLN A 138 3.19 -13.03 -4.03
N HIS A 139 4.48 -12.71 -4.11
CA HIS A 139 5.35 -12.93 -5.28
C HIS A 139 6.41 -14.02 -5.05
N LYS A 140 6.09 -15.08 -4.30
CA LYS A 140 7.04 -16.13 -3.93
C LYS A 140 7.77 -16.82 -5.09
N SER A 141 7.21 -16.76 -6.30
CA SER A 141 7.84 -17.33 -7.51
C SER A 141 8.76 -16.35 -8.24
N TYR A 142 8.99 -15.16 -7.68
CA TYR A 142 9.88 -14.12 -8.18
C TYR A 142 10.95 -13.79 -7.13
N THR A 143 12.13 -13.43 -7.60
CA THR A 143 13.22 -12.90 -6.80
C THR A 143 13.02 -11.39 -6.62
N TYR A 144 12.95 -10.93 -5.38
CA TYR A 144 12.96 -9.49 -5.09
C TYR A 144 14.35 -8.92 -5.35
N ILE A 145 14.43 -7.83 -6.09
CA ILE A 145 15.67 -7.11 -6.36
C ILE A 145 15.72 -5.90 -5.43
N ASP A 146 16.68 -5.91 -4.51
CA ASP A 146 16.96 -4.75 -3.67
C ASP A 146 17.64 -3.64 -4.48
N THR A 147 17.06 -2.44 -4.45
CA THR A 147 17.52 -1.27 -5.21
C THR A 147 17.00 0.01 -4.56
N THR A 148 17.43 1.16 -5.06
CA THR A 148 16.89 2.44 -4.61
C THR A 148 15.42 2.56 -5.00
N SER A 149 14.50 2.25 -4.09
CA SER A 149 13.06 2.21 -4.39
C SER A 149 12.30 3.50 -4.11
N SER A 150 12.79 4.38 -3.23
CA SER A 150 12.02 5.53 -2.73
C SER A 150 11.83 6.63 -3.78
N CYS A 151 10.60 7.15 -3.89
CA CYS A 151 10.28 8.29 -4.76
C CYS A 151 9.05 9.08 -4.24
N ASP A 152 8.70 10.17 -4.90
CA ASP A 152 7.51 10.97 -4.58
C ASP A 152 6.55 10.99 -5.79
N LEU A 153 5.34 10.45 -5.62
CA LEU A 153 4.34 10.32 -6.69
C LEU A 153 3.04 11.04 -6.34
N LYS A 154 2.39 11.61 -7.33
CA LYS A 154 1.09 12.26 -7.20
C LYS A 154 -0.01 11.24 -7.45
N LEU A 155 -0.98 11.22 -6.54
CA LEU A 155 -2.16 10.36 -6.66
C LEU A 155 -2.98 10.69 -7.91
N GLU A 156 -3.60 9.66 -8.48
CA GLU A 156 -4.46 9.73 -9.67
C GLU A 156 -3.75 10.34 -10.90
N LYS A 157 -2.42 10.30 -10.93
CA LYS A 157 -1.62 10.71 -12.09
C LYS A 157 -1.11 9.49 -12.85
N LYS A 158 -1.05 9.68 -14.17
CA LYS A 158 -0.56 8.70 -15.12
C LYS A 158 0.96 8.78 -15.20
N TYR A 159 1.61 7.64 -15.12
CA TYR A 159 3.05 7.46 -15.21
C TYR A 159 3.39 6.49 -16.34
N LYS A 160 4.56 6.70 -16.96
CA LYS A 160 5.14 5.81 -17.97
C LYS A 160 6.43 5.19 -17.44
N LEU A 161 6.72 3.97 -17.85
CA LEU A 161 7.97 3.30 -17.55
C LEU A 161 8.81 3.23 -18.82
N LEU A 162 10.06 3.67 -18.73
CA LEU A 162 11.09 3.42 -19.73
C LEU A 162 11.99 2.29 -19.23
N CYS A 163 12.30 1.37 -20.14
CA CYS A 163 13.25 0.30 -19.89
C CYS A 163 14.42 0.45 -20.86
N ASN A 164 15.61 0.66 -20.31
CA ASN A 164 16.87 0.67 -21.05
C ASN A 164 17.60 -0.62 -20.70
N SER A 165 17.78 -1.48 -21.69
CA SER A 165 18.41 -2.80 -21.57
C SER A 165 19.58 -2.86 -22.56
N THR A 166 20.58 -3.71 -22.27
CA THR A 166 21.65 -4.01 -23.24
C THR A 166 21.08 -4.62 -24.52
N GLU A 167 19.96 -5.34 -24.40
CA GLU A 167 19.20 -5.90 -25.51
C GLU A 167 18.01 -5.00 -25.86
N THR A 168 17.78 -4.78 -27.16
CA THR A 168 16.71 -3.91 -27.68
C THR A 168 15.34 -4.58 -27.78
N ASP A 169 15.25 -5.91 -27.73
CA ASP A 169 13.99 -6.65 -27.83
C ASP A 169 13.38 -6.90 -26.43
N TYR A 170 12.46 -6.02 -26.03
CA TYR A 170 11.65 -6.18 -24.84
C TYR A 170 10.19 -5.80 -25.10
N THR A 171 9.28 -6.39 -24.33
CA THR A 171 7.86 -6.03 -24.33
C THR A 171 7.51 -5.41 -22.97
N LEU A 172 6.91 -4.22 -22.98
CA LEU A 172 6.51 -3.48 -21.78
C LEU A 172 5.00 -3.25 -21.80
N GLN A 173 4.33 -3.62 -20.70
CA GLN A 173 2.89 -3.43 -20.54
C GLN A 173 2.51 -3.06 -19.09
N PRO A 174 1.49 -2.21 -18.88
CA PRO A 174 0.89 -1.34 -19.89
C PRO A 174 1.87 -0.23 -20.32
N GLU A 175 1.58 0.48 -21.41
CA GLU A 175 2.37 1.67 -21.83
C GLU A 175 2.44 2.73 -20.71
N ALA A 176 1.40 2.77 -19.88
CA ALA A 176 1.25 3.73 -18.80
C ALA A 176 0.19 3.29 -17.80
N ALA A 177 0.38 3.64 -16.53
CA ALA A 177 -0.51 3.28 -15.43
C ALA A 177 -0.85 4.49 -14.55
N ILE A 178 -1.99 4.45 -13.87
CA ILE A 178 -2.39 5.47 -12.89
C ILE A 178 -1.88 5.04 -11.51
N PHE A 179 -1.20 5.94 -10.80
CA PHE A 179 -0.80 5.69 -9.42
C PHE A 179 -1.96 5.98 -8.46
N CYS A 180 -2.50 4.94 -7.84
CA CYS A 180 -3.61 5.02 -6.89
C CYS A 180 -3.14 4.78 -5.46
N ARG A 181 -3.87 5.37 -4.49
CA ARG A 181 -3.62 5.14 -3.05
C ARG A 181 -4.09 3.77 -2.59
N GLU A 182 -4.99 3.13 -3.34
CA GLU A 182 -5.65 1.89 -2.94
C GLU A 182 -4.66 0.76 -2.71
N CYS A 183 -4.48 0.41 -1.44
CA CYS A 183 -3.81 -0.80 -1.01
C CYS A 183 -4.85 -1.92 -1.00
N SER A 184 -5.26 -2.39 -2.19
CA SER A 184 -5.97 -3.66 -2.30
C SER A 184 -5.14 -4.75 -1.62
N PRO A 185 -5.75 -5.74 -0.94
CA PRO A 185 -5.01 -6.86 -0.39
C PRO A 185 -4.27 -7.67 -1.46
N ASN A 186 -4.58 -7.46 -2.75
CA ASN A 186 -3.88 -8.07 -3.88
C ASN A 186 -2.94 -7.05 -4.54
N TYR A 187 -1.63 -7.22 -4.32
CA TYR A 187 -0.61 -6.33 -4.89
C TYR A 187 -0.28 -6.78 -6.32
N HIS A 188 -1.03 -6.33 -7.31
CA HIS A 188 -0.71 -6.62 -8.71
C HIS A 188 0.48 -5.77 -9.21
N PRO A 189 1.29 -6.27 -10.16
CA PRO A 189 2.32 -5.47 -10.79
C PRO A 189 1.68 -4.29 -11.52
N THR A 190 2.27 -3.11 -11.38
CA THR A 190 1.85 -1.90 -12.10
C THR A 190 2.33 -1.95 -13.55
N PHE A 191 3.55 -2.46 -13.76
CA PHE A 191 4.12 -2.75 -15.07
C PHE A 191 4.74 -4.14 -15.09
N GLU A 192 4.71 -4.77 -16.25
CA GLU A 192 5.44 -5.97 -16.57
C GLU A 192 6.37 -5.69 -17.75
N VAL A 193 7.64 -6.06 -17.60
CA VAL A 193 8.63 -6.06 -18.69
C VAL A 193 9.05 -7.49 -18.96
N GLN A 194 8.92 -7.91 -20.20
CA GLN A 194 9.41 -9.21 -20.66
C GLN A 194 10.66 -8.99 -21.53
N LEU A 195 11.74 -9.65 -21.16
CA LEU A 195 13.08 -9.49 -21.75
C LEU A 195 13.58 -10.84 -22.28
N SER A 196 14.59 -10.83 -23.14
CA SER A 196 15.40 -12.02 -23.41
C SER A 196 16.03 -12.53 -22.10
N ILE A 197 16.27 -13.83 -22.02
CA ILE A 197 17.04 -14.43 -20.91
C ILE A 197 18.51 -13.98 -20.90
N GLU A 198 19.01 -13.50 -22.04
CA GLU A 198 20.38 -13.00 -22.23
C GLU A 198 20.57 -11.57 -21.72
N ALA A 199 19.48 -10.83 -21.47
CA ALA A 199 19.55 -9.49 -20.90
C ALA A 199 20.18 -9.54 -19.50
N ALA A 200 21.40 -9.03 -19.39
CA ALA A 200 22.17 -9.09 -18.15
C ALA A 200 21.87 -7.92 -17.21
N GLU A 201 21.58 -6.74 -17.78
CA GLU A 201 21.44 -5.50 -17.03
C GLU A 201 20.30 -4.64 -17.60
N VAL A 202 19.51 -4.04 -16.70
CA VAL A 202 18.45 -3.10 -17.05
C VAL A 202 18.47 -1.85 -16.18
N THR A 203 18.18 -0.71 -16.78
CA THR A 203 17.90 0.55 -16.09
C THR A 203 16.44 0.92 -16.34
N LEU A 204 15.72 1.23 -15.27
CA LEU A 204 14.31 1.60 -15.33
C LEU A 204 14.15 3.07 -14.95
N THR A 205 13.36 3.80 -15.75
CA THR A 205 13.05 5.20 -15.47
C THR A 205 11.54 5.40 -15.47
N LEU A 206 11.02 5.94 -14.37
CA LEU A 206 9.62 6.32 -14.25
C LEU A 206 9.45 7.79 -14.65
N LEU A 207 8.55 8.03 -15.60
CA LEU A 207 8.23 9.35 -16.13
C LEU A 207 6.84 9.80 -15.71
N ASP A 208 6.70 11.08 -15.38
CA ASP A 208 5.39 11.71 -15.25
C ASP A 208 4.75 12.00 -16.62
N ARG A 209 3.51 12.52 -16.61
CA ARG A 209 2.78 12.88 -17.84
C ARG A 209 3.52 13.88 -18.74
N LYS A 210 4.42 14.70 -18.21
CA LYS A 210 5.22 15.68 -18.96
C LYS A 210 6.54 15.11 -19.46
N GLY A 211 6.79 13.81 -19.23
CA GLY A 211 8.06 13.17 -19.56
C GLY A 211 9.19 13.53 -18.59
N LYS A 212 8.88 14.10 -17.42
CA LYS A 212 9.89 14.35 -16.39
C LYS A 212 10.18 13.07 -15.63
N GLU A 213 11.46 12.77 -15.44
CA GLU A 213 11.93 11.69 -14.59
C GLU A 213 11.56 11.96 -13.12
N VAL A 214 10.84 11.01 -12.52
CA VAL A 214 10.46 11.05 -11.10
C VAL A 214 11.17 9.98 -10.28
N TRP A 215 11.72 8.97 -10.95
CA TRP A 215 12.53 7.92 -10.35
C TRP A 215 13.35 7.22 -11.44
N THR A 216 14.61 6.91 -11.16
CA THR A 216 15.48 6.12 -12.05
C THR A 216 16.24 5.13 -11.19
N SER A 217 16.23 3.85 -11.56
CA SER A 217 17.03 2.83 -10.87
C SER A 217 18.52 3.00 -11.22
N PRO A 218 19.45 2.60 -10.35
CA PRO A 218 20.77 2.20 -10.81
C PRO A 218 20.64 1.03 -11.80
N PRO A 219 21.69 0.72 -12.58
CA PRO A 219 21.69 -0.49 -13.39
C PRO A 219 21.48 -1.72 -12.52
N VAL A 220 20.49 -2.54 -12.89
CA VAL A 220 20.05 -3.72 -12.14
C VAL A 220 20.47 -4.97 -12.89
N LEU A 221 21.24 -5.83 -12.23
CA LEU A 221 21.64 -7.12 -12.77
C LEU A 221 20.52 -8.15 -12.67
N LEU A 222 20.17 -8.76 -13.80
CA LEU A 222 19.13 -9.77 -13.91
C LEU A 222 19.72 -11.17 -13.72
N THR A 223 20.04 -11.50 -12.48
CA THR A 223 20.59 -12.82 -12.12
C THR A 223 19.65 -13.55 -11.16
N ASP A 224 19.66 -14.89 -11.20
CA ASP A 224 18.95 -15.72 -10.22
C ASP A 224 19.61 -15.70 -8.82
N ALA A 225 20.48 -14.73 -8.54
CA ALA A 225 21.13 -14.58 -7.25
C ALA A 225 20.12 -14.06 -6.20
N GLY A 226 19.28 -14.97 -5.71
CA GLY A 226 18.31 -14.71 -4.65
C GLY A 226 17.49 -15.92 -4.20
N ALA A 227 17.94 -17.15 -4.43
CA ALA A 227 17.56 -18.31 -3.62
C ALA A 227 18.41 -18.42 -2.33
N ALA A 228 19.27 -17.44 -2.05
CA ALA A 228 20.06 -17.35 -0.83
C ALA A 228 19.79 -16.01 -0.12
N SER A 229 19.35 -16.11 1.14
CA SER A 229 18.96 -15.04 2.07
C SER A 229 17.50 -14.56 1.91
N LEU A 230 16.53 -15.01 2.71
CA LEU A 230 16.58 -15.07 4.17
C LEU A 230 16.10 -16.45 4.69
N GLN A 231 17.04 -17.30 5.14
CA GLN A 231 16.76 -18.10 6.32
C GLN A 231 16.69 -17.13 7.51
N LEU A 232 15.56 -16.45 7.68
CA LEU A 232 15.25 -15.71 8.90
C LEU A 232 14.44 -16.55 9.89
N GLU A 233 14.56 -17.89 9.82
CA GLU A 233 14.00 -18.77 10.85
C GLU A 233 14.88 -18.87 12.11
N GLY A 234 16.15 -18.43 12.05
CA GLY A 234 17.09 -18.52 13.16
C GLY A 234 17.22 -17.27 14.06
N VAL A 235 16.84 -16.08 13.59
CA VAL A 235 17.04 -14.83 14.35
C VAL A 235 15.71 -14.23 14.85
N LEU A 236 14.60 -14.46 14.14
CA LEU A 236 13.27 -14.07 14.61
C LEU A 236 12.80 -14.91 15.80
N THR A 237 13.26 -16.15 15.97
CA THR A 237 12.96 -16.94 17.17
C THR A 237 13.61 -16.36 18.43
N SER A 238 14.71 -15.60 18.32
CA SER A 238 15.29 -14.89 19.48
C SER A 238 14.54 -13.59 19.81
N TRP A 239 14.00 -12.88 18.81
CA TRP A 239 13.24 -11.65 19.04
C TRP A 239 11.77 -11.90 19.42
N ILE A 240 11.16 -12.97 18.90
CA ILE A 240 9.79 -13.38 19.26
C ILE A 240 9.78 -13.96 20.68
N ASN A 241 10.82 -14.69 21.10
CA ASN A 241 10.92 -15.20 22.48
C ASN A 241 11.29 -14.15 23.52
N THR A 242 11.76 -12.96 23.12
CA THR A 242 12.06 -11.88 24.08
C THR A 242 10.88 -10.91 24.27
N ASN A 243 9.86 -10.97 23.40
CA ASN A 243 8.62 -10.18 23.54
C ASN A 243 7.34 -11.02 23.74
N GLN A 244 7.46 -12.34 23.89
CA GLN A 244 6.43 -13.19 24.49
C GLN A 244 6.72 -13.44 25.98
N SER A 245 6.73 -12.38 26.78
CA SER A 245 6.50 -12.54 28.22
C SER A 245 5.83 -11.32 28.80
N SER A 246 4.65 -11.55 29.40
CA SER A 246 3.90 -10.64 30.29
C SER A 246 2.95 -9.63 29.63
N PHE A 247 1.80 -10.12 29.15
CA PHE A 247 0.53 -9.56 29.65
C PHE A 247 0.21 -10.25 30.99
N ARG A 248 0.94 -9.89 32.05
CA ARG A 248 0.43 -10.02 33.41
C ARG A 248 -0.47 -8.83 33.69
N ASN A 249 -1.63 -9.14 34.27
CA ASN A 249 -2.58 -8.22 34.84
C ASN A 249 -1.89 -7.08 35.59
N LEU A 250 -2.31 -5.85 35.31
CA LEU A 250 -2.24 -4.75 36.28
C LEU A 250 -3.67 -4.26 36.50
N ASN A 251 -4.35 -4.94 37.43
CA ASN A 251 -5.29 -4.30 38.31
C ASN A 251 -4.47 -3.72 39.47
N GLN A 252 -4.43 -2.39 39.55
CA GLN A 252 -4.58 -1.61 40.78
C GLN A 252 -5.09 -0.23 40.38
#